data_AF-A0A2N2HW94-F1
#
_entry.id   AF-A0A2N2HW94-F1
#
_cell.length_a   1.000
_cell.length_b   1.000
_cell.length_c   1.000
_cell.angle_alpha   90.00
_cell.angle_beta   90.00
_cell.angle_gamma   90.00
#
_symmetry.space_group_name_H-M   'P 1'
#
loop_
_entity.id
_entity.type
_entity.pdbx_description
1 polymer ?
#
loop_
_entity_poly.entity_id
_entity_poly.type
_entity_poly.pdbx_seq_one_letter_code
_entity_poly.pdbx_strand_id
1 'polypeptide(L)' 'MKEQMKELQKLKGIGEVLSRRLVESSYDTIGNVAGAEKKGLERIMGMNPQKVRTIVTQARKMTGEVEKNRHTW' A
#
# COMPACT_ATOMS: atom_id res chain seq x y z
N MET A 1 1.08 -6.07 13.40
CA MET A 1 0.37 -6.64 12.22
C MET A 1 -1.01 -6.02 12.00
N LYS A 2 -1.91 -6.00 13.00
CA LYS A 2 -3.30 -5.50 12.80
C LYS A 2 -3.39 -4.03 12.36
N GLU A 3 -2.54 -3.16 12.87
CA GLU A 3 -2.57 -1.73 12.51
C GLU A 3 -2.06 -1.49 11.08
N GLN A 4 -0.97 -2.15 10.70
CA GLN A 4 -0.44 -2.19 9.33
C GLN A 4 -1.53 -2.67 8.34
N MET A 5 -2.22 -3.77 8.68
CA MET A 5 -3.31 -4.28 7.86
C MET A 5 -4.46 -3.27 7.72
N LYS A 6 -4.89 -2.63 8.82
CA LYS A 6 -5.93 -1.58 8.79
C LYS A 6 -5.51 -0.37 7.97
N GLU A 7 -4.24 0.00 8.02
CA GLU A 7 -3.72 1.12 7.25
C GLU A 7 -3.71 0.79 5.76
N LEU A 8 -3.23 -0.40 5.38
CA LEU A 8 -3.25 -0.88 4.00
C LEU A 8 -4.69 -1.02 3.45
N GLN A 9 -5.65 -1.39 4.30
CA GLN A 9 -7.08 -1.44 3.92
C GLN A 9 -7.69 -0.07 3.58
N LYS A 10 -7.03 1.04 3.91
CA LYS A 10 -7.45 2.38 3.43
C LYS A 10 -7.26 2.53 1.92
N LEU A 11 -6.39 1.71 1.31
CA LEU A 11 -6.19 1.68 -0.14
C LEU A 11 -7.34 0.94 -0.81
N LYS A 12 -8.00 1.59 -1.76
CA LYS A 12 -9.16 1.00 -2.44
C LYS A 12 -8.72 -0.23 -3.22
N GLY A 13 -9.33 -1.37 -2.93
CA GLY A 13 -9.02 -2.66 -3.56
C GLY A 13 -8.09 -3.55 -2.73
N ILE A 14 -7.65 -3.11 -1.56
CA ILE A 14 -6.96 -3.96 -0.57
C ILE A 14 -7.97 -4.38 0.51
N GLY A 15 -8.35 -5.65 0.50
CA GLY A 15 -9.15 -6.27 1.57
C GLY A 15 -8.28 -6.90 2.66
N GLU A 16 -8.91 -7.49 3.67
CA GLU A 16 -8.21 -8.09 4.81
C GLU A 16 -7.16 -9.14 4.40
N VAL A 17 -7.52 -10.05 3.49
CA VAL A 17 -6.63 -11.11 3.01
C VAL A 17 -5.43 -10.54 2.24
N LEU A 18 -5.65 -9.54 1.38
CA LEU A 18 -4.57 -8.87 0.64
C LEU A 18 -3.66 -8.08 1.58
N SER A 19 -4.24 -7.39 2.56
CA SER A 19 -3.49 -6.63 3.56
C SER A 19 -2.57 -7.53 4.38
N ARG A 20 -3.00 -8.75 4.71
CA ARG A 20 -2.13 -9.74 5.37
C ARG A 20 -0.95 -10.13 4.47
N ARG A 21 -1.22 -10.51 3.21
CA ARG A 21 -0.19 -10.94 2.25
C ARG A 21 0.86 -9.86 1.96
N LEU A 22 0.42 -8.59 1.93
CA LEU A 22 1.31 -7.44 1.79
C LEU A 22 2.27 -7.34 2.96
N VAL A 23 1.77 -7.41 4.19
CA VAL A 23 2.61 -7.41 5.40
C VAL A 23 3.56 -8.63 5.41
N GLU A 24 3.07 -9.81 5.02
CA GLU A 24 3.91 -11.01 4.90
C GLU A 24 5.00 -10.88 3.82
N SER A 25 4.80 -9.99 2.85
CA SER A 25 5.77 -9.68 1.79
C SER A 25 6.63 -8.44 2.12
N SER A 26 6.68 -8.01 3.39
CA SER A 26 7.40 -6.82 3.87
C SER A 26 6.88 -5.47 3.35
N TYR A 27 5.62 -5.42 2.89
CA TYR A 27 4.93 -4.20 2.50
C TYR A 27 3.93 -3.77 3.59
N ASP A 28 4.45 -3.47 4.77
CA ASP A 28 3.65 -3.28 5.99
C ASP A 28 3.02 -1.89 6.10
N THR A 29 3.47 -0.93 5.29
CA THR A 29 3.04 0.47 5.37
C THR A 29 2.70 1.04 4.01
N ILE A 30 1.88 2.10 3.99
CA ILE A 30 1.55 2.82 2.75
C ILE A 30 2.83 3.36 2.07
N GLY A 31 3.83 3.78 2.84
CA GLY A 31 5.13 4.22 2.31
C GLY A 31 5.88 3.10 1.57
N ASN A 32 5.93 1.89 2.16
CA ASN A 32 6.54 0.74 1.50
C ASN A 32 5.80 0.38 0.20
N VAL A 33 4.46 0.45 0.19
CA VAL A 33 3.65 0.22 -1.02
C VAL A 33 3.82 1.32 -2.07
N ALA A 34 3.99 2.58 -1.66
CA ALA A 34 4.23 3.71 -2.55
C ALA A 34 5.59 3.62 -3.27
N GLY A 35 6.60 3.12 -2.56
CA GLY A 35 7.94 2.85 -3.06
C GLY A 35 8.07 1.49 -3.77
N ALA A 36 7.12 0.58 -3.58
CA ALA A 36 7.15 -0.74 -4.20
C ALA A 36 7.05 -0.66 -5.73
N GLU A 37 7.87 -1.45 -6.41
CA GLU A 37 7.75 -1.65 -7.84
C GLU A 37 6.49 -2.45 -8.18
N LYS A 38 5.83 -2.10 -9.30
CA LYS A 38 4.62 -2.81 -9.75
C LYS A 38 4.84 -4.33 -9.82
N LYS A 39 5.98 -4.75 -10.35
CA LYS A 39 6.34 -6.18 -10.46
C LYS A 39 6.40 -6.89 -9.10
N GLY A 40 6.80 -6.20 -8.03
CA GLY A 40 6.82 -6.77 -6.68
C GLY A 40 5.41 -7.01 -6.14
N LEU A 41 4.51 -6.07 -6.38
CA LEU A 41 3.11 -6.16 -5.98
C LEU A 41 2.31 -7.14 -6.86
N GLU A 42 2.59 -7.20 -8.16
CA GLU A 42 1.98 -8.16 -9.09
C GLU A 42 2.30 -9.62 -8.76
N ARG A 43 3.43 -9.87 -8.07
CA ARG A 43 3.79 -11.20 -7.58
C ARG A 43 2.95 -11.68 -6.39
N ILE A 44 2.24 -10.76 -5.72
CA ILE A 44 1.37 -11.12 -4.61
C ILE A 44 0.13 -11.83 -5.16
N MET A 45 -0.05 -13.08 -4.75
CA MET A 45 -1.18 -13.90 -5.17
C MET A 45 -2.51 -13.19 -4.89
N GLY A 46 -3.40 -13.17 -5.90
CA GLY A 46 -4.70 -12.52 -5.81
C GLY A 46 -4.70 -11.00 -6.05
N MET A 47 -3.54 -10.41 -6.35
CA MET A 47 -3.46 -9.01 -6.76
C MET A 47 -3.72 -8.88 -8.27
N ASN A 48 -4.61 -7.96 -8.65
CA ASN A 48 -4.87 -7.69 -10.07
C ASN A 48 -3.88 -6.64 -10.59
N PRO A 49 -3.11 -6.91 -11.66
CA PRO A 49 -2.09 -5.99 -12.19
C PRO A 49 -2.64 -4.62 -12.61
N GLN A 50 -3.89 -4.56 -13.07
CA GLN A 50 -4.55 -3.28 -13.36
C GLN A 50 -4.81 -2.47 -12.09
N LYS A 51 -5.16 -3.15 -10.98
CA LYS A 51 -5.37 -2.51 -9.67
C LYS A 51 -4.07 -2.11 -8.99
N VAL A 52 -2.97 -2.85 -9.22
CA VAL A 52 -1.64 -2.52 -8.66
C VAL A 52 -1.25 -1.08 -8.98
N ARG A 53 -1.43 -0.66 -10.24
CA ARG A 53 -1.14 0.72 -10.64
C ARG A 53 -1.93 1.73 -9.81
N THR A 54 -3.23 1.51 -9.64
CA THR A 54 -4.11 2.39 -8.86
C THR A 54 -3.71 2.41 -7.39
N ILE A 55 -3.41 1.25 -6.81
CA ILE A 55 -2.96 1.11 -5.41
C ILE A 55 -1.67 1.89 -5.16
N VAL A 56 -0.66 1.74 -6.02
CA VAL A 56 0.61 2.47 -5.90
C VAL A 56 0.40 3.97 -6.05
N THR A 57 -0.44 4.40 -7.00
CA THR A 57 -0.78 5.82 -7.17
C THR A 57 -1.51 6.38 -5.94
N GLN A 58 -2.46 5.64 -5.35
CA GLN A 58 -3.15 6.04 -4.13
C GLN A 58 -2.18 6.11 -2.94
N ALA A 59 -1.31 5.12 -2.81
CA ALA A 59 -0.31 5.06 -1.75
C ALA A 59 0.64 6.26 -1.84
N ARG A 60 1.18 6.56 -3.02
CA ARG A 60 2.03 7.74 -3.25
C ARG A 60 1.33 9.05 -2.91
N LYS A 61 0.05 9.19 -3.27
CA LYS A 61 -0.73 10.38 -2.92
C LYS A 61 -0.87 10.53 -1.41
N MET A 62 -1.23 9.44 -0.73
CA MET A 62 -1.35 9.43 0.74
C MET A 62 -0.01 9.69 1.43
N THR A 63 1.10 9.11 0.96
CA THR A 63 2.44 9.38 1.51
C THR A 63 2.85 10.84 1.29
N GLY A 64 2.63 11.39 0.09
CA GLY A 64 2.93 12.79 -0.19
C GLY A 64 2.08 13.78 0.62
N GLU A 65 0.82 13.46 0.91
CA GLU A 65 -0.04 14.25 1.81
C GLU A 65 0.40 14.14 3.28
N VAL A 66 0.87 12.96 3.71
CA VAL A 66 1.41 12.74 5.06
C VAL A 66 2.73 13.49 5.26
N GLU A 67 3.62 13.51 4.25
CA GLU A 67 4.86 14.29 4.31
C GLU A 67 4.59 15.80 4.32
N LYS A 68 3.64 16.27 3.50
CA LYS A 68 3.28 17.69 3.45
C LYS A 68 2.66 18.20 4.76
N ASN A 69 1.90 17.36 5.46
CA ASN A 69 1.35 17.67 6.78
C ASN A 69 2.40 17.62 7.90
N ARG A 70 3.48 16.85 7.73
CA ARG A 70 4.60 16.80 8.70
C ARG A 70 5.56 17.98 8.60
N HIS A 71 5.52 18.77 7.53
CA HIS A 71 6.45 19.87 7.27
C HIS A 71 5.80 21.27 7.40
N THR A 72 4.76 21.39 8.21
CA THR A 72 4.21 22.68 8.64
C THR A 72 4.49 22.86 10.12
N TRP A 73 5.67 23.40 10.45
CA TRP A 73 6.01 24.06 11.71
C TRP A 73 6.82 25.30 11.39
#